data_AF-A0A7S2LSF1-F1
#
_entry.id   AF-A0A7S2LSF1-F1
#
_cell.length_a   1.000
_cell.length_b   1.000
_cell.length_c   1.000
_cell.angle_alpha   90.00
_cell.angle_beta   90.00
_cell.angle_gamma   90.00
#
_symmetry.space_group_name_H-M   'P 1'
#
loop_
_entity.id
_entity.type
_entity.pdbx_description
1 polymer ?
#
loop_
_entity_poly.entity_id
_entity_poly.type
_entity_poly.pdbx_seq_one_letter_code
_entity_poly.pdbx_strand_id
1 'polypeptide(L)'
;RRGNHNTNADTIRMNRIFGKKKEQAPAKAAPTLDQANEKMDSRAKAYEQKIADCDKQLRALKEKIKTTRGSAKKNYERRAMEVLKRKRLYEQQLDQLMAQQFNIEQTAFGVESAAMTVATLGAMKGANAQLKAQMQELNIDDVDDVQDDLAELMEEMNDVNESLARSYAMPEDIDEADLEAELDLLEDEFEEVDAVPSYLQETDSLPAQPTSTPGEKVDASPAAAVSS
;
A
#
# COMPACT_ATOMS: atom_id res chain seq x y z
N ARG A 1 43.95 -7.64 75.50
CA ARG A 1 44.07 -6.19 75.86
C ARG A 1 44.91 -5.54 74.76
N ARG A 2 44.36 -4.53 74.06
CA ARG A 2 45.01 -3.37 73.39
C ARG A 2 46.40 -3.61 72.76
N GLY A 3 46.73 -3.34 71.49
CA GLY A 3 46.23 -2.37 70.52
C GLY A 3 47.46 -1.80 69.76
N ASN A 4 47.29 -1.47 68.46
CA ASN A 4 47.94 -0.42 67.63
C ASN A 4 49.41 0.01 67.89
N HIS A 5 50.29 0.31 66.93
CA HIS A 5 50.29 0.62 65.48
C HIS A 5 51.77 0.70 65.02
N ASN A 6 52.10 0.32 63.77
CA ASN A 6 53.10 0.97 62.90
C ASN A 6 53.08 0.28 61.50
N THR A 7 52.24 0.72 60.56
CA THR A 7 52.48 1.73 59.49
C THR A 7 53.53 1.36 58.43
N ASN A 8 53.09 1.53 57.18
CA ASN A 8 53.82 1.62 55.92
C ASN A 8 54.11 0.31 55.18
N ALA A 9 53.09 -0.15 54.45
CA ALA A 9 53.28 -0.60 53.09
C ALA A 9 52.34 0.22 52.19
N ASP A 10 52.94 0.99 51.29
CA ASP A 10 52.29 1.74 50.23
C ASP A 10 51.30 0.86 49.47
N THR A 11 50.01 1.03 49.76
CA THR A 11 48.98 0.52 48.86
C THR A 11 48.74 1.59 47.81
N ILE A 12 49.46 1.46 46.70
CA ILE A 12 49.24 2.19 45.46
C ILE A 12 47.73 2.18 45.17
N ARG A 13 47.09 3.35 45.27
CA ARG A 13 45.71 3.55 44.82
C ARG A 13 45.69 3.39 43.31
N MET A 14 45.44 2.19 42.82
CA MET A 14 45.05 1.97 41.44
C MET A 14 43.67 2.59 41.23
N ASN A 15 43.63 3.79 40.64
CA ASN A 15 42.41 4.32 40.07
C ASN A 15 41.94 3.36 38.96
N ARG A 16 40.88 2.60 39.25
CA ARG A 16 40.14 1.78 38.29
C ARG A 16 39.63 2.68 37.15
N ILE A 17 40.40 2.75 36.07
CA ILE A 17 40.06 3.38 34.79
C ILE A 17 39.25 2.41 33.89
N PHE A 18 38.72 1.32 34.42
CA PHE A 18 37.86 0.41 33.67
C PHE A 18 36.54 0.12 34.40
N GLY A 19 35.44 0.45 33.71
CA GLY A 19 34.18 -0.27 33.88
C GLY A 19 33.11 0.34 34.78
N LYS A 20 32.93 1.67 34.81
CA LYS A 20 31.58 2.19 35.13
C LYS A 20 30.75 2.09 33.85
N LYS A 21 29.89 1.07 33.78
CA LYS A 21 28.82 0.96 32.80
C LYS A 21 28.06 2.28 32.86
N LYS A 22 28.26 3.14 31.86
CA LYS A 22 27.46 4.35 31.69
C LYS A 22 26.04 3.81 31.59
N GLU A 23 25.21 4.14 32.57
CA GLU A 23 23.78 3.93 32.52
C GLU A 23 23.35 4.50 31.17
N GLN A 24 23.03 3.59 30.25
CA GLN A 24 22.74 3.95 28.88
C GLN A 24 21.40 4.65 28.97
N ALA A 25 21.43 6.00 29.02
CA ALA A 25 20.25 6.81 28.79
C ALA A 25 19.49 6.16 27.62
N PRO A 26 18.16 5.95 27.74
CA PRO A 26 17.42 5.11 26.81
C PRO A 26 17.85 5.48 25.41
N ALA A 27 18.49 4.53 24.72
CA ALA A 27 18.98 4.76 23.38
C ALA A 27 17.79 5.31 22.60
N LYS A 28 17.91 6.54 22.08
CA LYS A 28 16.87 7.14 21.23
C LYS A 28 16.47 6.04 20.25
N ALA A 29 15.22 5.56 20.36
CA ALA A 29 14.76 4.45 19.56
C ALA A 29 15.13 4.73 18.10
N ALA A 30 15.73 3.74 17.43
CA ALA A 30 16.03 3.89 16.02
C ALA A 30 14.73 4.29 15.28
N PRO A 31 14.79 5.25 14.34
CA PRO A 31 13.59 5.69 13.64
C PRO A 31 12.94 4.49 12.95
N THR A 32 11.61 4.41 13.03
CA THR A 32 10.84 3.40 12.31
C THR A 32 10.88 3.69 10.81
N LEU A 33 10.50 2.70 9.98
CA LEU A 33 10.35 2.90 8.54
C LEU A 33 9.35 4.03 8.25
N ASP A 34 8.25 4.13 9.00
CA ASP A 34 7.27 5.21 8.86
C ASP A 34 7.88 6.59 9.16
N GLN A 35 8.64 6.71 10.25
CA GLN A 35 9.32 7.96 10.59
C GLN A 35 10.41 8.33 9.58
N ALA A 36 10.99 7.35 8.88
CA ALA A 36 11.91 7.60 7.78
C ALA A 36 11.15 8.13 6.56
N ASN A 37 10.03 7.50 6.19
CA ASN A 37 9.16 7.94 5.09
C ASN A 37 8.63 9.37 5.30
N GLU A 38 8.08 9.69 6.47
CA GLU A 38 7.58 11.05 6.77
C GLU A 38 8.66 12.14 6.61
N LYS A 39 9.90 11.83 7.02
CA LYS A 39 11.04 12.74 6.86
C LYS A 39 11.43 12.90 5.41
N MET A 40 11.31 11.84 4.62
CA MET A 40 11.61 11.86 3.19
C MET A 40 10.55 12.67 2.45
N ASP A 41 9.26 12.44 2.70
CA ASP A 41 8.16 13.24 2.15
C ASP A 41 8.32 14.73 2.46
N SER A 42 8.67 15.04 3.72
CA SER A 42 8.91 16.43 4.14
C SER A 42 10.07 17.07 3.36
N ARG A 43 11.13 16.31 3.07
CA ARG A 43 12.26 16.76 2.27
C ARG A 43 11.91 16.86 0.78
N ALA A 44 11.14 15.92 0.24
CA ALA A 44 10.64 15.94 -1.13
C ALA A 44 9.89 17.24 -1.39
N LYS A 45 8.86 17.52 -0.56
CA LYS A 45 8.08 18.76 -0.60
C LYS A 45 8.95 20.01 -0.51
N ALA A 46 9.97 19.99 0.35
CA ALA A 46 10.89 21.11 0.48
C ALA A 46 11.76 21.32 -0.77
N TYR A 47 12.17 20.26 -1.47
CA TYR A 47 12.89 20.36 -2.74
C TYR A 47 11.97 20.79 -3.89
N GLU A 48 10.78 20.23 -3.99
CA GLU A 48 9.75 20.65 -4.96
C GLU A 48 9.45 22.14 -4.85
N GLN A 49 9.24 22.65 -3.64
CA GLN A 49 9.01 24.08 -3.41
C GLN A 49 10.21 24.93 -3.88
N LYS A 50 11.44 24.51 -3.59
CA LYS A 50 12.66 25.21 -4.05
C LYS A 50 12.81 25.18 -5.57
N ILE A 51 12.42 24.08 -6.21
CA ILE A 51 12.39 23.95 -7.68
C ILE A 51 11.37 24.93 -8.26
N ALA A 52 10.16 24.98 -7.69
CA ALA A 52 9.11 25.92 -8.11
C ALA A 52 9.54 27.39 -7.94
N ASP A 53 10.20 27.74 -6.84
CA ASP A 53 10.74 29.08 -6.61
C ASP A 53 11.83 29.45 -7.63
N CYS A 54 12.70 28.48 -7.98
CA CYS A 54 13.68 28.65 -9.06
C CYS A 54 12.99 28.89 -10.41
N ASP A 55 11.93 28.14 -10.73
CA ASP A 55 11.18 28.33 -11.98
C ASP A 55 10.53 29.71 -12.05
N LYS A 56 9.94 30.18 -10.94
CA LYS A 56 9.40 31.54 -10.86
C LYS A 56 10.48 32.59 -11.10
N GLN A 57 11.67 32.43 -10.50
CA GLN A 57 12.81 33.32 -10.73
C GLN A 57 13.30 33.29 -12.19
N LEU A 58 13.38 32.10 -12.80
CA LEU A 58 13.79 31.93 -14.20
C LEU A 58 12.81 32.60 -15.16
N ARG A 59 11.49 32.46 -14.94
CA ARG A 59 10.46 33.15 -15.73
C ARG A 59 10.64 34.67 -15.67
N ALA A 60 10.83 35.23 -14.47
CA ALA A 60 11.04 36.67 -14.30
C ALA A 60 12.34 37.16 -14.97
N LEU A 61 13.44 36.38 -14.86
CA LEU A 61 14.70 36.72 -15.52
C LEU A 61 14.60 36.61 -17.04
N LYS A 62 13.85 35.64 -17.57
CA LYS A 62 13.60 35.48 -19.01
C LYS A 62 12.96 36.73 -19.61
N GLU A 63 11.95 37.30 -18.94
CA GLU A 63 11.31 38.54 -19.41
C GLU A 63 12.26 39.75 -19.37
N LYS A 64 13.11 39.86 -18.34
CA LYS A 64 14.15 40.90 -18.27
C LYS A 64 15.20 40.76 -19.37
N ILE A 65 15.61 39.53 -19.70
CA ILE A 65 16.59 39.25 -20.76
C ILE A 65 16.03 39.62 -22.14
N LYS A 66 14.73 39.38 -22.39
CA LYS A 66 14.07 39.75 -23.65
C LYS A 66 14.03 41.26 -23.87
N THR A 67 13.77 42.01 -22.82
CA THR A 67 13.52 43.46 -22.87
C THR A 67 14.77 44.32 -22.67
N THR A 68 15.86 43.75 -22.13
CA THR A 68 17.10 44.47 -21.83
C THR A 68 18.19 44.21 -22.88
N ARG A 69 19.06 45.19 -23.13
CA ARG A 69 20.23 45.07 -24.02
C ARG A 69 21.55 45.40 -23.31
N GLY A 70 22.67 45.14 -23.99
CA GLY A 70 24.01 45.51 -23.49
C GLY A 70 24.45 44.74 -22.25
N SER A 71 25.25 45.40 -21.39
CA SER A 71 25.84 44.78 -20.18
C SER A 71 24.79 44.30 -19.17
N ALA A 72 23.66 45.01 -19.04
CA ALA A 72 22.57 44.62 -18.16
C ALA A 72 21.93 43.29 -18.58
N LYS A 73 21.80 43.03 -19.89
CA LYS A 73 21.34 41.72 -20.41
C LYS A 73 22.28 40.59 -19.98
N LYS A 74 23.59 40.77 -20.16
CA LYS A 74 24.61 39.78 -19.76
C LYS A 74 24.56 39.46 -18.26
N ASN A 75 24.28 40.46 -17.43
CA ASN A 75 24.09 40.27 -15.99
C ASN A 75 22.86 39.41 -15.67
N TYR A 76 21.73 39.64 -16.36
CA TYR A 76 20.53 38.80 -16.19
C TYR A 76 20.74 37.37 -16.69
N GLU A 77 21.45 37.18 -17.80
CA GLU A 77 21.84 35.85 -18.30
C GLU A 77 22.72 35.10 -17.28
N ARG A 78 23.70 35.78 -16.67
CA ARG A 78 24.55 35.19 -15.62
C ARG A 78 23.72 34.75 -14.40
N ARG A 79 22.82 35.60 -13.92
CA ARG A 79 21.91 35.27 -12.81
C ARG A 79 20.97 34.11 -13.16
N ALA A 80 20.47 34.06 -14.40
CA ALA A 80 19.64 32.95 -14.86
C ALA A 80 20.42 31.62 -14.85
N MET A 81 21.68 31.64 -15.30
CA MET A 81 22.55 30.46 -15.23
C MET A 81 22.78 29.97 -13.80
N GLU A 82 22.96 30.88 -12.83
CA GLU A 82 23.09 30.51 -11.42
C GLU A 82 21.81 29.92 -10.83
N VAL A 83 20.64 30.47 -11.19
CA VAL A 83 19.34 29.89 -10.78
C VAL A 83 19.15 28.50 -11.40
N LEU A 84 19.48 28.33 -12.68
CA LEU A 84 19.35 27.04 -13.38
C LEU A 84 20.25 25.97 -12.77
N LYS A 85 21.49 26.31 -12.39
CA LYS A 85 22.38 25.40 -11.66
C LYS A 85 21.79 24.96 -10.31
N ARG A 86 21.20 25.91 -9.55
CA ARG A 86 20.52 25.59 -8.28
C ARG A 86 19.30 24.71 -8.49
N LYS A 87 18.49 24.99 -9.52
CA LYS A 87 17.32 24.17 -9.87
C LYS A 87 17.75 22.73 -10.14
N ARG A 88 18.73 22.52 -11.02
CA ARG A 88 19.23 21.19 -11.38
C ARG A 88 19.81 20.43 -10.18
N LEU A 89 20.45 21.13 -9.24
CA LEU A 89 20.91 20.52 -8.00
C LEU A 89 19.73 20.00 -7.15
N TYR A 90 18.66 20.78 -7.00
CA TYR A 90 17.47 20.35 -6.26
C TYR A 90 16.71 19.22 -6.96
N GLU A 91 16.60 19.26 -8.29
CA GLU A 91 16.03 18.16 -9.09
C GLU A 91 16.82 16.86 -8.85
N GLN A 92 18.15 16.92 -8.92
CA GLN A 92 19.00 15.76 -8.63
C GLN A 92 18.83 15.24 -7.19
N GLN A 93 18.67 16.13 -6.21
CA GLN A 93 18.43 15.73 -4.82
C GLN A 93 17.04 15.10 -4.63
N LEU A 94 16.03 15.59 -5.37
CA LEU A 94 14.70 15.01 -5.38
C LEU A 94 14.73 13.60 -5.99
N ASP A 95 15.38 13.43 -7.14
CA ASP A 95 15.53 12.11 -7.80
C ASP A 95 16.21 11.09 -6.88
N GLN A 96 17.29 11.50 -6.20
CA GLN A 96 17.98 10.65 -5.22
C GLN A 96 17.07 10.25 -4.07
N LEU A 97 16.23 11.17 -3.60
CA LEU A 97 15.32 10.93 -2.50
C LEU A 97 14.17 9.99 -2.91
N MET A 98 13.65 10.12 -4.14
CA MET A 98 12.66 9.19 -4.70
C MET A 98 13.23 7.78 -4.82
N ALA A 99 14.49 7.63 -5.26
CA ALA A 99 15.16 6.33 -5.29
C ALA A 99 15.31 5.73 -3.88
N GLN A 100 15.65 6.55 -2.88
CA GLN A 100 15.70 6.08 -1.49
C GLN A 100 14.30 5.67 -0.98
N GLN A 101 13.26 6.42 -1.33
CA GLN A 101 11.89 6.16 -0.89
C GLN A 101 11.40 4.81 -1.43
N PHE A 102 11.67 4.55 -2.71
CA PHE A 102 11.41 3.24 -3.31
C PHE A 102 12.11 2.11 -2.56
N ASN A 103 13.39 2.25 -2.18
CA ASN A 103 14.08 1.23 -1.40
C ASN A 103 13.44 0.99 -0.02
N ILE A 104 12.91 2.05 0.63
CA ILE A 104 12.20 1.91 1.90
C ILE A 104 10.86 1.21 1.70
N GLU A 105 10.09 1.55 0.68
CA GLU A 105 8.83 0.89 0.34
C GLU A 105 9.02 -0.60 0.08
N GLN A 106 10.05 -0.97 -0.71
CA GLN A 106 10.41 -2.37 -0.92
C GLN A 106 10.78 -3.08 0.39
N THR A 107 11.47 -2.38 1.30
CA THR A 107 11.82 -2.93 2.62
C THR A 107 10.59 -3.08 3.50
N ALA A 108 9.67 -2.12 3.47
CA ALA A 108 8.41 -2.14 4.22
C ALA A 108 7.54 -3.33 3.79
N PHE A 109 7.42 -3.57 2.48
CA PHE A 109 6.74 -4.76 1.95
C PHE A 109 7.38 -6.06 2.45
N GLY A 110 8.72 -6.15 2.46
CA GLY A 110 9.43 -7.31 3.01
C GLY A 110 9.16 -7.52 4.51
N VAL A 111 9.10 -6.44 5.29
CA VAL A 111 8.77 -6.49 6.72
C VAL A 111 7.33 -6.95 6.94
N GLU A 112 6.39 -6.48 6.15
CA GLU A 112 4.98 -6.89 6.21
C GLU A 112 4.81 -8.38 5.87
N SER A 113 5.45 -8.84 4.80
CA SER A 113 5.46 -10.26 4.41
C SER A 113 6.08 -11.16 5.50
N ALA A 114 7.18 -10.70 6.13
CA ALA A 114 7.79 -11.38 7.26
C ALA A 114 6.84 -11.42 8.48
N ALA A 115 6.13 -10.32 8.77
CA ALA A 115 5.16 -10.26 9.85
C ALA A 115 3.99 -11.24 9.63
N MET A 116 3.47 -11.32 8.41
CA MET A 116 2.46 -12.32 8.03
C MET A 116 2.97 -13.75 8.23
N THR A 117 4.20 -14.05 7.78
CA THR A 117 4.82 -15.37 7.95
C THR A 117 4.92 -15.73 9.44
N VAL A 118 5.35 -14.79 10.27
CA VAL A 118 5.42 -14.97 11.73
C VAL A 118 4.04 -15.22 12.33
N ALA A 119 3.01 -14.48 11.89
CA ALA A 119 1.64 -14.68 12.33
C ALA A 119 1.11 -16.08 11.98
N THR A 120 1.33 -16.54 10.74
CA THR A 120 0.98 -17.90 10.29
C THR A 120 1.70 -18.96 11.11
N LEU A 121 3.01 -18.81 11.35
CA LEU A 121 3.77 -19.72 12.20
C LEU A 121 3.25 -19.73 13.64
N GLY A 122 2.82 -18.57 14.16
CA GLY A 122 2.14 -18.45 15.44
C GLY A 122 0.84 -19.25 15.48
N ALA A 123 0.00 -19.10 14.45
CA ALA A 123 -1.25 -19.86 14.30
C ALA A 123 -0.99 -21.37 14.20
N MET A 124 -0.01 -21.81 13.40
CA MET A 124 0.38 -23.22 13.29
C MET A 124 0.88 -23.79 14.62
N LYS A 125 1.65 -23.03 15.39
CA LYS A 125 2.07 -23.44 16.74
C LYS A 125 0.88 -23.59 17.69
N GLY A 126 -0.07 -22.64 17.63
CA GLY A 126 -1.32 -22.72 18.40
C GLY A 126 -2.15 -23.95 18.02
N ALA A 127 -2.37 -24.17 16.73
CA ALA A 127 -3.08 -25.34 16.22
C ALA A 127 -2.41 -26.66 16.62
N ASN A 128 -1.08 -26.75 16.52
CA ASN A 128 -0.34 -27.94 16.94
C ASN A 128 -0.43 -28.17 18.47
N ALA A 129 -0.45 -27.11 19.27
CA ALA A 129 -0.67 -27.25 20.72
C ALA A 129 -2.08 -27.74 21.03
N GLN A 130 -3.10 -27.24 20.34
CA GLN A 130 -4.48 -27.69 20.47
C GLN A 130 -4.65 -29.15 20.03
N LEU A 131 -4.06 -29.54 18.91
CA LEU A 131 -4.07 -30.92 18.41
C LEU A 131 -3.44 -31.88 19.42
N LYS A 132 -2.31 -31.49 20.04
CA LYS A 132 -1.67 -32.29 21.10
C LYS A 132 -2.54 -32.42 22.34
N ALA A 133 -3.23 -31.35 22.74
CA ALA A 133 -4.16 -31.41 23.87
C ALA A 133 -5.33 -32.34 23.58
N GLN A 134 -5.92 -32.25 22.38
CA GLN A 134 -6.99 -33.16 21.94
C GLN A 134 -6.51 -34.62 21.87
N MET A 135 -5.32 -34.89 21.35
CA MET A 135 -4.75 -36.25 21.35
C MET A 135 -4.42 -36.79 22.76
N GLN A 136 -4.17 -35.93 23.74
CA GLN A 136 -3.98 -36.36 25.13
C GLN A 136 -5.32 -36.64 25.83
N GLU A 137 -6.39 -35.97 25.40
CA GLU A 137 -7.75 -36.18 25.89
C GLU A 137 -8.41 -37.42 25.24
N LEU A 138 -8.02 -37.74 24.00
CA LEU A 138 -8.23 -39.04 23.37
C LEU A 138 -7.35 -40.08 24.10
N ASN A 139 -7.86 -40.59 25.22
CA ASN A 139 -7.22 -41.65 25.99
C ASN A 139 -7.01 -42.90 25.10
N ILE A 140 -5.85 -43.51 25.28
CA ILE A 140 -5.33 -44.69 24.57
C ILE A 140 -6.18 -45.96 24.78
N ASP A 141 -7.16 -45.92 25.68
CA ASP A 141 -8.03 -47.06 26.00
C ASP A 141 -9.16 -47.29 24.96
N ASP A 142 -9.44 -46.30 24.09
CA ASP A 142 -10.48 -46.40 23.03
C ASP A 142 -9.89 -46.52 21.60
N VAL A 143 -8.57 -46.69 21.46
CA VAL A 143 -7.89 -46.71 20.14
C VAL A 143 -8.21 -47.97 19.33
N ASP A 144 -8.53 -49.08 20.00
CA ASP A 144 -8.99 -50.31 19.34
C ASP A 144 -10.42 -50.12 18.79
N ASP A 145 -11.33 -49.50 19.56
CA ASP A 145 -12.70 -49.21 19.13
C ASP A 145 -12.73 -48.17 17.98
N VAL A 146 -11.86 -47.15 18.02
CA VAL A 146 -11.79 -46.14 16.94
C VAL A 146 -11.19 -46.70 15.66
N GLN A 147 -10.30 -47.70 15.72
CA GLN A 147 -9.80 -48.36 14.50
C GLN A 147 -10.88 -49.20 13.83
N ASP A 148 -11.68 -49.91 14.61
CA ASP A 148 -12.82 -50.68 14.10
C ASP A 148 -13.89 -49.72 13.52
N ASP A 149 -14.22 -48.64 14.22
CA ASP A 149 -15.15 -47.60 13.72
C ASP A 149 -14.61 -46.89 12.46
N LEU A 150 -13.29 -46.67 12.32
CA LEU A 150 -12.69 -46.05 11.13
C LEU A 150 -12.69 -47.01 9.93
N ALA A 151 -12.51 -48.31 10.18
CA ALA A 151 -12.65 -49.35 9.15
C ALA A 151 -14.10 -49.44 8.66
N GLU A 152 -15.07 -49.41 9.58
CA GLU A 152 -16.50 -49.40 9.27
C GLU A 152 -16.89 -48.11 8.52
N LEU A 153 -16.35 -46.95 8.92
CA LEU A 153 -16.60 -45.67 8.24
C LEU A 153 -15.97 -45.59 6.84
N MET A 154 -14.79 -46.18 6.61
CA MET A 154 -14.21 -46.27 5.27
C MET A 154 -14.99 -47.22 4.36
N GLU A 155 -15.53 -48.31 4.90
CA GLU A 155 -16.43 -49.22 4.18
C GLU A 155 -17.75 -48.51 3.85
N GLU A 156 -18.34 -47.78 4.79
CA GLU A 156 -19.54 -46.97 4.57
C GLU A 156 -19.28 -45.82 3.57
N MET A 157 -18.10 -45.20 3.57
CA MET A 157 -17.73 -44.19 2.57
C MET A 157 -17.55 -44.77 1.17
N ASN A 158 -17.06 -46.01 1.06
CA ASN A 158 -16.98 -46.73 -0.20
C ASN A 158 -18.37 -47.15 -0.68
N ASP A 159 -19.24 -47.63 0.23
CA ASP A 159 -20.64 -47.95 -0.07
C ASP A 159 -21.45 -46.70 -0.44
N VAL A 160 -21.20 -45.56 0.21
CA VAL A 160 -21.80 -44.27 -0.16
C VAL A 160 -21.28 -43.84 -1.52
N ASN A 161 -19.97 -43.91 -1.80
CA ASN A 161 -19.45 -43.58 -3.13
C ASN A 161 -19.97 -44.54 -4.20
N GLU A 162 -20.11 -45.84 -3.92
CA GLU A 162 -20.65 -46.81 -4.86
C GLU A 162 -22.17 -46.61 -5.07
N SER A 163 -22.91 -46.25 -4.03
CA SER A 163 -24.33 -45.90 -4.09
C SER A 163 -24.57 -44.57 -4.82
N LEU A 164 -23.71 -43.57 -4.57
CA LEU A 164 -23.73 -42.30 -5.31
C LEU A 164 -23.32 -42.52 -6.76
N ALA A 165 -22.30 -43.34 -7.05
CA ALA A 165 -21.87 -43.67 -8.41
C ALA A 165 -22.93 -44.49 -9.17
N ARG A 166 -23.71 -45.33 -8.49
CA ARG A 166 -24.90 -45.98 -9.07
C ARG A 166 -26.05 -45.00 -9.32
N SER A 167 -26.18 -43.94 -8.51
CA SER A 167 -27.17 -42.86 -8.73
C SER A 167 -26.71 -41.80 -9.75
N TYR A 168 -25.40 -41.62 -9.93
CA TYR A 168 -24.76 -40.67 -10.84
C TYR A 168 -24.12 -41.34 -12.06
N ALA A 169 -24.50 -42.59 -12.37
CA ALA A 169 -24.34 -43.11 -13.72
C ALA A 169 -25.20 -42.23 -14.64
N MET A 170 -24.58 -41.16 -15.16
CA MET A 170 -25.13 -40.28 -16.18
C MET A 170 -25.75 -41.17 -17.28
N PRO A 171 -26.98 -40.90 -17.72
CA PRO A 171 -27.54 -41.59 -18.89
C PRO A 171 -26.49 -41.55 -20.01
N GLU A 172 -26.17 -42.71 -20.62
CA GLU A 172 -25.20 -42.78 -21.74
C GLU A 172 -25.65 -41.97 -22.98
N ASP A 173 -26.83 -41.34 -22.92
CA ASP A 173 -27.45 -40.57 -24.01
C ASP A 173 -27.22 -39.05 -23.89
N ILE A 174 -26.35 -38.58 -22.99
CA ILE A 174 -25.99 -37.16 -22.90
C ILE A 174 -24.92 -36.86 -23.97
N ASP A 175 -25.37 -36.27 -25.07
CA ASP A 175 -24.52 -35.91 -26.22
C ASP A 175 -23.65 -34.70 -25.87
N GLU A 176 -22.33 -34.89 -25.95
CA GLU A 176 -21.31 -33.87 -25.67
C GLU A 176 -21.49 -32.62 -26.55
N ALA A 177 -22.08 -32.78 -27.75
CA ALA A 177 -22.39 -31.69 -28.66
C ALA A 177 -23.55 -30.79 -28.19
N ASP A 178 -24.51 -31.33 -27.45
CA ASP A 178 -25.66 -30.56 -26.94
C ASP A 178 -25.22 -29.69 -25.74
N LEU A 179 -24.30 -30.20 -24.91
CA LEU A 179 -23.69 -29.44 -23.81
C LEU A 179 -22.78 -28.32 -24.30
N GLU A 180 -22.02 -28.54 -25.38
CA GLU A 180 -21.16 -27.50 -25.95
C GLU A 180 -21.99 -26.40 -26.60
N ALA A 181 -23.12 -26.73 -27.24
CA ALA A 181 -24.07 -25.75 -27.74
C ALA A 181 -24.76 -24.95 -26.62
N GLU A 182 -25.11 -25.58 -25.49
CA GLU A 182 -25.62 -24.86 -24.32
C GLU A 182 -24.55 -23.98 -23.66
N LEU A 183 -23.28 -24.41 -23.65
CA LEU A 183 -22.16 -23.63 -23.10
C LEU A 183 -21.87 -22.38 -23.93
N ASP A 184 -21.82 -22.50 -25.27
CA ASP A 184 -21.65 -21.37 -26.19
C ASP A 184 -22.80 -20.35 -26.00
N LEU A 185 -24.03 -20.82 -25.83
CA LEU A 185 -25.20 -19.96 -25.63
C LEU A 185 -25.15 -19.22 -24.28
N LEU A 186 -24.55 -19.84 -23.26
CA LEU A 186 -24.32 -19.21 -21.95
C LEU A 186 -23.16 -18.19 -21.99
N GLU A 187 -22.13 -18.44 -22.80
CA GLU A 187 -21.01 -17.51 -23.02
C GLU A 187 -21.48 -16.26 -23.76
N ASP A 188 -22.32 -16.40 -24.79
CA ASP A 188 -22.96 -15.29 -25.49
C ASP A 188 -23.87 -14.45 -24.56
N GLU A 189 -24.58 -15.08 -23.61
CA GLU A 189 -25.37 -14.37 -22.58
C GLU A 189 -24.49 -13.58 -21.59
N PHE A 190 -23.25 -14.04 -21.34
CA PHE A 190 -22.25 -13.33 -20.54
C PHE A 190 -21.51 -12.23 -21.32
N GLU A 191 -21.24 -12.39 -22.61
CA GLU A 191 -20.62 -11.35 -23.43
C GLU A 191 -21.59 -10.18 -23.72
N GLU A 192 -22.91 -10.41 -23.76
CA GLU A 192 -23.90 -9.33 -23.87
C GLU A 192 -24.00 -8.46 -22.61
N VAL A 193 -23.54 -8.93 -21.44
CA VAL A 193 -23.47 -8.15 -20.18
C VAL A 193 -22.14 -7.43 -19.94
N ASP A 194 -21.11 -7.64 -20.77
CA ASP A 194 -19.85 -6.88 -20.73
C ASP A 194 -19.90 -5.58 -21.57
N ALA A 195 -21.03 -5.31 -22.23
CA ALA A 195 -21.40 -3.94 -22.60
C ALA A 195 -21.92 -3.22 -21.34
N VAL A 196 -21.07 -2.36 -20.75
CA VAL A 196 -21.43 -1.46 -19.64
C VAL A 196 -22.87 -0.98 -19.83
N PRO A 197 -23.81 -1.33 -18.92
CA PRO A 197 -25.20 -0.92 -19.06
C PRO A 197 -25.29 0.59 -19.31
N SER A 198 -26.09 1.01 -20.30
CA SER A 198 -26.21 2.41 -20.75
C SER A 198 -26.48 3.45 -19.63
N TYR A 199 -26.78 3.02 -18.41
CA TYR A 199 -26.97 3.88 -17.24
C TYR A 199 -25.68 4.21 -16.45
N LEU A 200 -24.55 3.52 -16.71
CA LEU A 200 -23.25 3.75 -16.05
C LEU A 200 -22.19 4.39 -16.93
N GLN A 201 -22.47 4.62 -18.22
CA GLN A 201 -21.63 5.49 -19.04
C GLN A 201 -21.88 6.96 -18.64
N GLU A 202 -20.90 7.59 -18.00
CA GLU A 202 -20.87 9.05 -17.80
C GLU A 202 -20.85 9.73 -19.18
N THR A 203 -22.04 10.09 -19.66
CA THR A 203 -22.21 10.95 -20.81
C THR A 203 -22.06 12.41 -20.36
N ASP A 204 -20.83 12.91 -20.43
CA ASP A 204 -20.54 14.34 -20.52
C ASP A 204 -21.17 14.90 -21.81
N SER A 205 -22.50 15.11 -21.81
CA SER A 205 -23.29 16.05 -22.64
C SER A 205 -24.77 15.63 -22.75
N LEU A 206 -25.55 15.87 -21.69
CA LEU A 206 -27.01 15.90 -21.83
C LEU A 206 -27.45 17.27 -22.41
N PRO A 207 -28.29 17.29 -23.47
CA PRO A 207 -28.77 18.52 -24.09
C PRO A 207 -29.75 19.26 -23.16
N ALA A 208 -29.73 20.59 -23.23
CA ALA A 208 -30.54 21.47 -22.38
C ALA A 208 -32.04 21.13 -22.47
N GLN A 209 -32.64 20.93 -21.29
CA GLN A 209 -34.06 20.59 -21.14
C GLN A 209 -34.94 21.80 -21.54
N PRO A 210 -35.91 21.66 -22.46
CA PRO A 210 -36.81 22.74 -22.83
C PRO A 210 -37.78 23.04 -21.68
N THR A 211 -37.65 24.21 -21.07
CA THR A 211 -38.58 24.71 -20.06
C THR A 211 -39.72 25.46 -20.75
N SER A 212 -40.77 24.72 -21.14
CA SER A 212 -42.08 25.32 -21.44
C SER A 212 -43.16 24.61 -20.64
N THR A 213 -43.58 25.22 -19.52
CA THR A 213 -44.79 24.84 -18.80
C THR A 213 -46.02 25.33 -19.56
N PRO A 214 -47.02 24.48 -19.84
CA PRO A 214 -48.30 24.92 -20.38
C PRO A 214 -49.09 25.66 -19.29
N GLY A 215 -49.40 26.94 -19.50
CA GLY A 215 -50.45 27.61 -18.73
C GLY A 215 -50.07 28.86 -17.95
N GLU A 216 -49.19 29.73 -18.44
CA GLU A 216 -49.19 31.13 -17.99
C GLU A 216 -49.20 32.08 -19.18
N LYS A 217 -50.10 33.06 -19.09
CA LYS A 217 -50.60 33.87 -20.20
C LYS A 217 -49.48 34.70 -20.82
N VAL A 218 -49.37 34.59 -22.14
CA VAL A 218 -48.69 35.55 -22.99
C VAL A 218 -49.42 36.89 -22.90
N ASP A 219 -48.83 37.85 -22.20
CA ASP A 219 -49.09 39.26 -22.50
C ASP A 219 -47.95 39.80 -23.36
N ALA A 220 -48.40 40.39 -24.47
CA ALA A 220 -47.61 40.75 -25.61
C ALA A 220 -46.64 41.91 -25.32
N SER A 221 -45.54 41.90 -26.08
CA SER A 221 -44.71 43.06 -26.35
C SER A 221 -45.56 44.30 -26.71
N PRO A 222 -45.01 45.50 -26.52
CA PRO A 222 -44.76 46.25 -27.73
C PRO A 222 -43.33 46.81 -27.81
N ALA A 223 -42.71 46.51 -28.95
CA ALA A 223 -42.12 47.44 -29.89
C ALA A 223 -41.75 48.85 -29.40
N ALA A 224 -40.46 49.16 -29.57
CA ALA A 224 -39.89 50.40 -30.08
C ALA A 224 -40.55 51.74 -29.72
N ALA A 225 -39.81 52.57 -28.96
CA ALA A 225 -39.85 54.02 -29.14
C ALA A 225 -38.45 54.61 -28.94
N VAL A 226 -38.01 55.26 -30.01
CA VAL A 226 -36.92 56.23 -30.10
C VAL A 226 -37.29 57.48 -29.28
N SER A 227 -36.33 58.03 -28.54
CA SER A 227 -36.19 59.48 -28.31
C SER A 227 -34.75 59.82 -28.69
N SER A 228 -34.43 60.82 -29.53
CA SER A 228 -34.92 62.20 -29.66
C SER A 228 -36.41 62.48 -29.57
#